data_AF-A0A016QS82-F1
#
_entry.id   AF-A0A016QS82-F1
#
_cell.length_a   1.000
_cell.length_b   1.000
_cell.length_c   1.000
_cell.angle_alpha   90.00
_cell.angle_beta   90.00
_cell.angle_gamma   90.00
#
_symmetry.space_group_name_H-M   'P 1'
#
loop_
_entity.id
_entity.type
_entity.pdbx_description
1 polymer ?
#
loop_
_entity_poly.entity_id
_entity_poly.type
_entity_poly.pdbx_seq_one_letter_code
_entity_poly.pdbx_strand_id
1 'polypeptide(L)' 'MQRFILIRHEDVSGSSGTGAVAEGVVFSDGTAAMRWLVEPCSTALYSSIGDVERIHGHEGRTVVQVLDQVLPMPVLAVR' A
#
# COMPACT_ATOMS: atom_id res chain seq x y z
N MET A 1 -10.64 -8.06 1.88
CA MET A 1 -9.34 -7.62 1.34
C MET A 1 -9.37 -6.11 1.17
N GLN A 2 -8.23 -5.43 1.25
CA GLN A 2 -8.13 -3.98 1.12
C GLN A 2 -7.05 -3.61 0.11
N ARG A 3 -7.37 -2.76 -0.87
CA ARG A 3 -6.44 -2.28 -1.89
C ARG A 3 -5.65 -1.08 -1.38
N PHE A 4 -4.41 -0.96 -1.81
CA PHE A 4 -3.56 0.18 -1.51
C PHE A 4 -2.66 0.56 -2.68
N ILE A 5 -2.11 1.77 -2.62
CA ILE A 5 -0.99 2.23 -3.46
C ILE A 5 0.14 2.76 -2.56
N LEU A 6 1.37 2.72 -3.08
CA LEU A 6 2.52 3.40 -2.49
C LEU A 6 2.76 4.71 -3.21
N ILE A 7 2.64 5.82 -2.48
CA ILE A 7 2.91 7.16 -2.97
C ILE A 7 4.32 7.55 -2.53
N ARG A 8 5.22 7.77 -3.49
CA ARG A 8 6.57 8.29 -3.29
C ARG A 8 6.55 9.82 -3.41
N HIS A 9 6.88 10.52 -2.34
CA HIS A 9 7.02 11.97 -2.32
C HIS A 9 8.41 12.44 -2.73
N GLU A 10 9.45 11.68 -2.38
CA GLU A 10 10.85 12.01 -2.69
C GLU A 10 11.60 10.78 -3.20
N ASP A 11 12.23 10.87 -4.38
CA ASP A 11 13.03 9.79 -4.95
C ASP A 11 14.53 10.03 -4.80
N VAL A 12 15.06 9.76 -3.60
CA VAL A 12 16.48 10.01 -3.29
C VAL A 12 17.42 9.10 -4.08
N SER A 13 16.96 7.91 -4.49
CA SER A 13 17.77 6.97 -5.28
C SER A 13 17.78 7.28 -6.78
N GLY A 14 16.84 8.10 -7.27
CA GLY A 14 16.66 8.38 -8.71
C GLY A 14 16.21 7.16 -9.53
N SER A 15 15.70 6.13 -8.87
CA SER A 15 15.38 4.84 -9.50
C SER A 15 13.93 4.70 -9.92
N SER A 16 13.02 5.41 -9.28
CA SER A 16 11.57 5.10 -9.35
C SER A 16 10.70 6.32 -9.64
N GLY A 17 11.26 7.53 -9.55
CA GLY A 17 10.50 8.77 -9.61
C GLY A 17 9.55 8.93 -8.43
N THR A 18 8.69 9.95 -8.52
CA THR A 18 7.69 10.30 -7.51
C THR A 18 6.28 9.96 -7.99
N GLY A 19 5.31 9.87 -7.07
CA GLY A 19 3.91 9.54 -7.35
C GLY A 19 3.57 8.09 -6.98
N ALA A 20 2.56 7.51 -7.63
CA ALA A 20 2.16 6.13 -7.39
C ALA A 20 3.18 5.16 -8.01
N VAL A 21 4.07 4.60 -7.18
CA VAL A 21 5.18 3.76 -7.63
C VAL A 21 4.89 2.26 -7.53
N ALA A 22 3.90 1.89 -6.71
CA ALA A 22 3.42 0.52 -6.60
C ALA A 22 1.93 0.49 -6.21
N GLU A 23 1.28 -0.61 -6.54
CA GLU A 23 -0.08 -0.95 -6.11
C GLU A 23 -0.08 -2.28 -5.35
N GLY A 24 -1.12 -2.55 -4.57
CA GLY A 24 -1.21 -3.81 -3.86
C GLY A 24 -2.55 -4.07 -3.20
N VAL A 25 -2.60 -5.23 -2.54
CA VAL A 25 -3.75 -5.69 -1.77
C VAL A 25 -3.26 -6.31 -0.46
N VAL A 26 -3.97 -6.00 0.62
CA VAL A 26 -3.89 -6.70 1.90
C VAL A 26 -5.02 -7.74 1.92
N PHE A 27 -4.65 -9.01 2.03
CA PHE A 27 -5.57 -10.12 2.11
C PHE A 27 -6.26 -10.16 3.48
N SER A 28 -7.35 -10.94 3.58
CA SER A 28 -8.12 -11.06 4.83
C SER A 28 -7.35 -11.74 5.96
N ASP A 29 -6.26 -12.45 5.66
CA ASP A 29 -5.36 -13.05 6.64
C ASP A 29 -4.25 -12.08 7.13
N GLY A 30 -4.25 -10.84 6.61
CA GLY A 30 -3.27 -9.81 6.95
C GLY A 30 -2.02 -9.79 6.06
N THR A 31 -1.79 -10.82 5.25
CA THR A 31 -0.67 -10.83 4.29
C THR A 31 -0.90 -9.82 3.16
N ALA A 32 0.16 -9.40 2.48
CA ALA A 32 0.05 -8.41 1.40
C ALA A 32 0.79 -8.83 0.13
N ALA A 33 0.21 -8.54 -1.02
CA ALA A 33 0.88 -8.59 -2.32
C ALA A 33 0.99 -7.18 -2.90
N MET A 34 2.15 -6.88 -3.49
CA MET A 34 2.49 -5.58 -4.05
C MET A 34 3.12 -5.73 -5.43
N ARG A 35 2.75 -4.87 -6.36
CA ARG A 35 3.29 -4.79 -7.72
C ARG A 35 3.93 -3.42 -7.94
N TRP A 36 5.21 -3.40 -8.29
CA TRP A 36 5.87 -2.20 -8.78
C TRP A 36 5.33 -1.80 -10.15
N LEU A 37 5.06 -0.50 -10.30
CA LEU A 37 4.55 0.11 -11.53
C LEU A 37 5.66 0.75 -12.37
N VAL A 38 6.87 0.85 -11.81
CA VAL A 38 8.03 1.47 -12.45
C VAL A 38 9.08 0.40 -12.73
N GLU A 39 9.72 0.47 -13.90
CA GLU A 39 10.71 -0.52 -14.31
C GLU A 39 11.98 -0.49 -13.43
N PRO A 40 12.58 -1.67 -13.14
CA PRO A 40 12.09 -3.00 -13.49
C PRO A 40 10.89 -3.43 -12.64
N CYS A 41 9.80 -3.81 -13.30
CA CYS A 41 8.58 -4.21 -12.61
C CYS A 41 8.76 -5.57 -11.91
N SER A 42 8.31 -5.67 -10.67
CA SER A 42 8.28 -6.94 -9.93
C SER A 42 7.07 -7.03 -9.01
N THR A 43 6.70 -8.26 -8.65
CA THR A 43 5.67 -8.53 -7.63
C THR A 43 6.34 -9.09 -6.38
N ALA A 44 5.98 -8.56 -5.22
CA ALA A 44 6.49 -9.02 -3.93
C ALA A 44 5.36 -9.37 -2.97
N LEU A 45 5.63 -10.33 -2.08
CA LEU A 45 4.73 -10.79 -1.04
C LEU A 45 5.30 -10.44 0.34
N TYR A 46 4.42 -10.07 1.26
CA TYR A 46 4.76 -9.62 2.61
C TYR A 46 3.85 -10.28 3.65
N SER A 47 4.36 -10.48 4.87
CA SER A 47 3.58 -11.05 5.97
C SER A 47 2.54 -10.06 6.51
N SER A 48 2.77 -8.76 6.33
CA SER A 48 1.84 -7.70 6.72
C SER A 48 2.03 -6.41 5.91
N ILE A 49 1.04 -5.52 5.93
CA ILE A 49 1.20 -4.16 5.40
C ILE A 49 2.27 -3.36 6.14
N GLY A 50 2.48 -3.64 7.44
CA GLY A 50 3.56 -3.02 8.21
C GLY A 50 4.95 -3.39 7.69
N ASP A 51 5.12 -4.56 7.06
CA ASP A 51 6.38 -4.91 6.39
C ASP A 51 6.61 -4.08 5.13
N VAL A 52 5.55 -3.80 4.38
CA VAL A 52 5.59 -2.91 3.21
C VAL A 52 6.05 -1.51 3.64
N GLU A 53 5.43 -0.95 4.68
CA GLU A 53 5.78 0.37 5.21
C GLU A 53 7.22 0.43 5.76
N ARG A 54 7.64 -0.58 6.50
CA ARG A 54 8.99 -0.62 7.09
C ARG A 54 10.08 -0.68 6.03
N ILE A 55 9.87 -1.46 4.98
CA ILE A 55 10.87 -1.67 3.92
C ILE A 55 10.87 -0.51 2.93
N HIS A 56 9.69 -0.01 2.53
CA HIS A 56 9.56 0.96 1.44
C HIS A 56 9.23 2.38 1.87
N GLY A 57 8.90 2.60 3.15
CA GLY A 57 8.42 3.89 3.64
C GLY A 57 9.48 5.01 3.68
N HIS A 58 10.76 4.64 3.79
CA HIS A 58 11.90 5.56 3.73
C HIS A 58 11.72 6.86 4.55
N GLU A 59 11.44 6.74 5.85
CA GLU A 59 11.18 7.87 6.78
C GLU A 59 10.01 8.78 6.34
N GLY A 60 8.99 8.20 5.71
CA GLY A 60 7.81 8.93 5.24
C GLY A 60 7.95 9.49 3.81
N ARG A 61 9.08 9.25 3.14
CA ARG A 61 9.26 9.61 1.72
C ARG A 61 8.42 8.73 0.79
N THR A 62 8.00 7.55 1.25
CA THR A 62 6.94 6.78 0.62
C THR A 62 5.87 6.47 1.66
N VAL A 63 4.59 6.56 1.28
CA VAL A 63 3.48 6.26 2.17
C VAL A 63 2.52 5.27 1.54
N VAL A 64 1.92 4.41 2.37
CA VAL A 64 0.82 3.54 1.95
C VAL A 64 -0.48 4.34 2.01
N GLN A 65 -1.23 4.32 0.92
CA GLN A 65 -2.56 4.89 0.83
C GLN A 65 -3.59 3.78 0.56
N VAL A 66 -4.46 3.51 1.52
CA VAL A 66 -5.57 2.56 1.38
C VAL A 66 -6.67 3.20 0.52
N LEU A 67 -7.19 2.45 -0.45
CA LEU A 67 -8.16 2.95 -1.43
C LEU A 67 -9.61 2.60 -1.08
N ASP A 68 -9.82 1.63 -0.22
CA ASP A 68 -11.16 1.14 0.11
C ASP A 68 -11.75 1.96 1.27
N GLN A 69 -12.98 2.42 1.08
CA GLN A 69 -13.74 3.14 2.10
C GLN A 69 -14.15 2.18 3.21
N VAL A 70 -13.89 2.53 4.47
CA VAL A 70 -14.57 1.89 5.59
C VAL A 70 -16.03 2.34 5.52
N LEU A 71 -16.92 1.49 5.00
CA LEU A 71 -18.36 1.75 5.13
C LEU A 71 -18.66 1.89 6.63
N PRO A 72 -19.27 2.99 7.09
CA PRO A 72 -19.70 3.08 8.48
C PRO A 72 -20.61 1.89 8.75
N MET A 73 -20.29 1.11 9.79
CA MET A 73 -21.12 -0.02 10.22
C MET A 73 -22.58 0.47 10.31
N PRO A 74 -23.55 -0.22 9.69
CA PRO A 74 -24.94 0.15 9.86
C PRO A 74 -25.23 0.04 11.35
N VAL A 75 -25.50 1.18 11.99
CA VAL A 75 -26.05 1.21 13.34
C VAL A 75 -27.33 0.40 13.24
N LEU A 76 -27.41 -0.75 13.91
CA LEU A 76 -28.63 -1.53 13.95
C LEU A 76 -29.72 -0.56 14.45
N ALA A 77 -30.63 -0.17 13.57
CA ALA A 77 -31.84 0.52 13.96
C ALA A 77 -32.66 -0.50 14.73
N VAL A 78 -32.48 -0.51 16.05
CA VAL A 78 -33.38 -1.22 16.97
C VAL A 78 -34.74 -0.59 16.76
N ARG A 79 -35.65 -1.37 16.17
CA ARG A 79 -37.09 -1.11 16.22
C ARG A 79 -37.66 -1.87 17.39
#